data_AF-A0A498FEN2-F1
#
_entry.id   AF-A0A498FEN2-F1
#
_cell.length_a   1.000
_cell.length_b   1.000
_cell.length_c   1.000
_cell.angle_alpha   90.00
_cell.angle_beta   90.00
_cell.angle_gamma   90.00
#
_symmetry.space_group_name_H-M   'P 1'
#
loop_
_entity.id
_entity.type
_entity.pdbx_description
1 polymer ?
#
loop_
_entity_poly.entity_id
_entity_poly.type
_entity_poly.pdbx_seq_one_letter_code
_entity_poly.pdbx_strand_id
1 'polypeptide(L)'
;MPTIAHGENYRVDEISQRALVELEERGAVGTTALAEAAVGDVEAGSLRRVRYRMDEHLIPGMLVDEVVSEDDERVFKLTGLGEKFLDENREAVESVGVVRELAADAETAAEQAAEAAERVDGMLSRLKSVEGTAGAASRDVSKLKDDFEELRETVHGVESDVSSVESKLKRMGSNVSYARETAAEASKRSEEVEAEMEELREEISENREDLTERIDGLEARHEDFAEETVARVGDEREFADELEQRIEQLEERVDEMEKSPLPWR
;
A
#
# COMPACT_ATOMS: atom_id res chain seq x y z
N MET A 1 -56.78 34.79 -40.40
CA MET A 1 -57.80 33.73 -40.17
C MET A 1 -58.97 33.96 -41.11
N PRO A 2 -59.63 32.91 -41.62
CA PRO A 2 -60.69 33.05 -42.61
C PRO A 2 -61.90 33.75 -41.99
N THR A 3 -62.25 34.91 -42.54
CA THR A 3 -63.55 35.54 -42.29
C THR A 3 -64.51 34.98 -43.33
N ILE A 4 -65.66 34.50 -42.90
CA ILE A 4 -66.66 33.94 -43.82
C ILE A 4 -67.58 35.08 -44.20
N ALA A 5 -67.74 35.34 -45.50
CA ALA A 5 -68.65 36.36 -45.98
C ALA A 5 -70.11 35.89 -45.83
N HIS A 6 -70.98 36.75 -45.31
CA HIS A 6 -72.41 36.51 -45.24
C HIS A 6 -73.15 37.74 -45.81
N GLY A 7 -73.82 37.56 -46.95
CA GLY A 7 -74.40 38.69 -47.70
C GLY A 7 -73.36 39.65 -48.29
N GLU A 8 -73.81 40.82 -48.77
CA GLU A 8 -72.93 41.77 -49.48
C GLU A 8 -72.03 42.60 -48.55
N ASN A 9 -72.35 42.68 -47.25
CA ASN A 9 -71.67 43.60 -46.31
C ASN A 9 -71.25 43.00 -44.97
N TYR A 10 -71.58 41.73 -44.65
CA TYR A 10 -71.26 41.15 -43.34
C TYR A 10 -70.17 40.09 -43.43
N ARG A 11 -69.30 40.09 -42.42
CA ARG A 11 -68.20 39.14 -42.29
C ARG A 11 -68.28 38.50 -40.93
N VAL A 12 -68.42 37.19 -40.91
CA VAL A 12 -68.39 36.39 -39.69
C VAL A 12 -66.93 36.06 -39.41
N ASP A 13 -66.35 36.77 -38.44
CA ASP A 13 -64.99 36.53 -37.97
C ASP A 13 -64.94 35.37 -36.96
N GLU A 14 -63.74 34.98 -36.53
CA GLU A 14 -63.52 33.82 -35.66
C GLU A 14 -64.32 33.88 -34.35
N ILE A 15 -64.40 35.06 -33.71
CA ILE A 15 -65.19 35.27 -32.48
C ILE A 15 -66.68 35.07 -32.80
N SER A 16 -67.14 35.62 -33.92
CA SER A 16 -68.52 35.47 -34.36
C SER A 16 -68.85 34.02 -34.75
N GLN A 17 -67.92 33.31 -35.41
CA GLN A 17 -68.06 31.89 -35.78
C GLN A 17 -68.19 31.02 -34.53
N ARG A 18 -67.33 31.23 -33.53
CA ARG A 18 -67.40 30.51 -32.25
C ARG A 18 -68.68 30.81 -31.48
N ALA A 19 -69.12 32.07 -31.46
CA ALA A 19 -70.35 32.44 -30.80
C ALA A 19 -71.57 31.79 -31.46
N LEU A 20 -71.56 31.63 -32.80
CA LEU A 20 -72.61 30.91 -33.51
C LEU A 20 -72.62 29.41 -33.19
N VAL A 21 -71.47 28.75 -33.10
CA VAL A 21 -71.38 27.33 -32.67
C VAL A 21 -71.92 27.14 -31.26
N GLU A 22 -71.54 28.01 -30.33
CA GLU A 22 -72.01 27.94 -28.95
C GLU A 22 -73.55 28.07 -28.87
N LEU A 23 -74.13 28.92 -29.72
CA LEU A 23 -75.58 29.05 -29.84
C LEU A 23 -76.24 27.85 -30.55
N GLU A 24 -75.55 27.16 -31.45
CA GLU A 24 -76.03 25.91 -32.07
C GLU A 24 -76.08 24.77 -31.03
N GLU A 25 -75.01 24.63 -30.25
CA GLU A 25 -74.87 23.53 -29.28
C GLU A 25 -75.78 23.69 -28.05
N ARG A 26 -75.93 24.92 -27.56
CA ARG A 26 -76.61 25.21 -26.29
C ARG A 26 -77.93 25.96 -26.44
N GLY A 27 -78.28 26.36 -27.66
CA GLY A 27 -79.50 27.10 -27.97
C GLY A 27 -79.43 28.57 -27.54
N ALA A 28 -80.25 28.97 -26.57
CA ALA A 28 -80.28 30.34 -26.10
C ALA A 28 -79.19 30.59 -25.05
N VAL A 29 -78.18 31.40 -25.37
CA VAL A 29 -76.99 31.61 -24.52
C VAL A 29 -76.79 33.09 -24.20
N GLY A 30 -76.44 33.38 -22.95
CA GLY A 30 -76.13 34.72 -22.46
C GLY A 30 -74.76 35.24 -22.92
N THR A 31 -74.59 36.56 -22.92
CA THR A 31 -73.32 37.22 -23.30
C THR A 31 -72.09 36.69 -22.55
N THR A 32 -72.25 36.24 -21.31
CA THR A 32 -71.14 35.76 -20.46
C THR A 32 -70.60 34.43 -20.97
N ALA A 33 -71.47 33.46 -21.18
CA ALA A 33 -71.11 32.17 -21.73
C ALA A 33 -70.59 32.28 -23.17
N LEU A 34 -71.14 33.21 -23.97
CA LEU A 34 -70.61 33.50 -25.30
C LEU A 34 -69.22 34.15 -25.27
N ALA A 35 -68.90 34.98 -24.28
CA ALA A 35 -67.55 35.52 -24.11
C ALA A 35 -66.56 34.44 -23.69
N GLU A 36 -66.94 33.57 -22.76
CA GLU A 36 -66.14 32.42 -22.36
C GLU A 36 -65.85 31.48 -23.54
N ALA A 37 -66.88 31.14 -24.33
CA ALA A 37 -66.74 30.24 -25.49
C ALA A 37 -65.98 30.89 -26.66
N ALA A 38 -66.38 32.11 -27.06
CA ALA A 38 -65.87 32.73 -28.29
C ALA A 38 -64.53 33.45 -28.13
N VAL A 39 -64.30 34.04 -26.96
CA VAL A 39 -63.10 34.84 -26.65
C VAL A 39 -62.15 34.09 -25.71
N GLY A 40 -62.65 33.13 -24.93
CA GLY A 40 -61.85 32.35 -23.97
C GLY A 40 -61.73 32.99 -22.58
N ASP A 41 -62.48 34.05 -22.32
CA ASP A 41 -62.46 34.81 -21.06
C ASP A 41 -63.73 35.68 -20.91
N VAL A 42 -64.10 36.03 -19.68
CA VAL A 42 -65.31 36.78 -19.31
C VAL A 42 -65.05 38.20 -18.83
N GLU A 43 -63.83 38.74 -18.99
CA GLU A 43 -63.54 40.12 -18.62
C GLU A 43 -64.42 41.14 -19.39
N ALA A 44 -64.58 42.34 -18.83
CA ALA A 44 -65.40 43.41 -19.39
C ALA A 44 -65.03 43.76 -20.85
N GLY A 45 -63.77 43.59 -21.25
CA GLY A 45 -63.32 43.76 -22.64
C GLY A 45 -63.82 42.65 -23.57
N SER A 46 -63.87 41.42 -23.09
CA SER A 46 -64.35 40.24 -23.81
C SER A 46 -65.88 40.29 -23.99
N LEU A 47 -66.61 40.66 -22.94
CA LEU A 47 -68.06 40.92 -23.01
C LEU A 47 -68.41 42.02 -24.03
N ARG A 48 -67.66 43.14 -24.03
CA ARG A 48 -67.85 44.22 -25.01
C ARG A 48 -67.60 43.76 -26.44
N ARG A 49 -66.56 42.95 -26.66
CA ARG A 49 -66.23 42.41 -27.98
C ARG A 49 -67.34 41.51 -28.50
N VAL A 50 -67.87 40.60 -27.67
CA VAL A 50 -68.99 39.74 -28.06
C VAL A 50 -70.24 40.56 -28.37
N ARG A 51 -70.62 41.52 -27.51
CA ARG A 51 -71.77 42.40 -27.77
C ARG A 51 -71.62 43.17 -29.07
N TYR A 52 -70.46 43.76 -29.32
CA TYR A 52 -70.17 44.47 -30.57
C TYR A 52 -70.34 43.56 -31.78
N ARG A 53 -69.87 42.30 -31.72
CA ARG A 53 -70.04 41.33 -32.82
C ARG A 53 -71.51 40.92 -33.02
N MET A 54 -72.26 40.77 -31.94
CA MET A 54 -73.70 40.51 -32.00
C MET A 54 -74.43 41.67 -32.69
N ASP A 55 -74.20 42.90 -32.24
CA ASP A 55 -74.91 44.09 -32.70
C ASP A 55 -74.53 44.54 -34.11
N GLU A 56 -73.26 44.46 -34.48
CA GLU A 56 -72.77 45.03 -35.74
C GLU A 56 -72.72 44.02 -36.88
N HIS A 57 -72.74 42.72 -36.57
CA HIS A 57 -72.50 41.69 -37.59
C HIS A 57 -73.51 40.54 -37.56
N LEU A 58 -73.79 39.96 -36.40
CA LEU A 58 -74.62 38.74 -36.34
C LEU A 58 -76.13 39.02 -36.37
N ILE A 59 -76.60 40.05 -35.65
CA ILE A 59 -78.01 40.45 -35.64
C ILE A 59 -78.40 41.15 -36.95
N PRO A 60 -77.65 42.14 -37.47
CA PRO A 60 -78.00 42.77 -38.76
C PRO A 60 -77.88 41.81 -39.94
N GLY A 61 -76.97 40.83 -39.84
CA GLY A 61 -76.85 39.71 -40.78
C GLY A 61 -77.97 38.67 -40.64
N MET A 62 -78.91 38.86 -39.71
CA MET A 62 -80.00 37.94 -39.39
C MET A 62 -79.55 36.52 -39.01
N LEU A 63 -78.32 36.34 -38.53
CA LEU A 63 -77.79 35.04 -38.10
C LEU A 63 -78.20 34.72 -36.66
N VAL A 64 -78.41 35.75 -35.83
CA VAL A 64 -78.73 35.64 -34.42
C VAL A 64 -79.86 36.59 -34.07
N ASP A 65 -80.78 36.16 -33.20
CA ASP A 65 -81.81 37.00 -32.60
C ASP A 65 -81.56 37.16 -31.11
N GLU A 66 -81.86 38.35 -30.58
CA GLU A 66 -81.92 38.58 -29.14
C GLU A 66 -83.30 38.20 -28.59
N VAL A 67 -83.30 37.37 -27.54
CA VAL A 67 -84.52 36.79 -26.96
C VAL A 67 -84.93 37.53 -25.70
N VAL A 68 -83.96 37.86 -24.84
CA VAL A 68 -84.17 38.52 -23.54
C VAL A 68 -82.98 39.43 -23.25
N SER A 69 -83.24 40.61 -22.67
CA SER A 69 -82.23 41.50 -22.11
C SER A 69 -82.69 41.93 -20.72
N GLU A 70 -82.12 41.32 -19.68
CA GLU A 70 -82.36 41.69 -18.27
C GLU A 70 -81.01 41.85 -17.56
N ASP A 71 -80.89 42.88 -16.72
CA ASP A 71 -79.74 43.14 -15.83
C ASP A 71 -78.36 43.03 -16.49
N ASP A 72 -78.17 43.78 -17.59
CA ASP A 72 -76.94 43.83 -18.38
C ASP A 72 -76.54 42.50 -19.05
N GLU A 73 -77.30 41.41 -18.92
CA GLU A 73 -77.07 40.16 -19.64
C GLU A 73 -78.04 40.01 -20.81
N ARG A 74 -77.47 39.86 -22.00
CA ARG A 74 -78.24 39.68 -23.24
C ARG A 74 -78.19 38.23 -23.65
N VAL A 75 -79.35 37.64 -23.91
CA VAL A 75 -79.49 36.24 -24.32
C VAL A 75 -79.83 36.20 -25.79
N PHE A 76 -79.01 35.46 -26.52
CA PHE A 76 -79.11 35.32 -27.96
C PHE A 76 -79.49 33.89 -28.35
N LYS A 77 -80.09 33.72 -29.51
CA LYS A 77 -80.35 32.40 -30.13
C LYS A 77 -80.05 32.47 -31.62
N LEU A 78 -79.72 31.34 -32.25
CA LEU A 78 -79.65 31.27 -33.70
C LEU A 78 -81.02 31.48 -34.33
N THR A 79 -81.02 32.14 -35.48
CA THR A 79 -82.16 32.14 -36.39
C THR A 79 -82.06 30.95 -37.34
N GLY A 80 -83.12 30.63 -38.09
CA GLY A 80 -83.04 29.62 -39.15
C GLY A 80 -82.05 29.97 -40.28
N LEU A 81 -81.70 31.26 -40.45
CA LEU A 81 -80.62 31.67 -41.35
C LEU A 81 -79.24 31.44 -40.71
N GLY A 82 -79.11 31.62 -39.40
CA GLY A 82 -77.93 31.28 -38.62
C GLY A 82 -77.59 29.80 -38.66
N GLU A 83 -78.58 28.95 -38.44
CA GLU A 83 -78.45 27.49 -38.55
C GLU A 83 -78.01 27.08 -39.96
N LYS A 84 -78.67 27.62 -40.99
CA LYS A 84 -78.31 27.36 -42.38
C LYS A 84 -76.89 27.85 -42.73
N PHE A 85 -76.48 28.99 -42.19
CA PHE A 85 -75.13 29.52 -42.38
C PHE A 85 -74.08 28.60 -41.76
N LEU A 86 -74.34 28.05 -40.56
CA LEU A 86 -73.46 27.07 -39.93
C LEU A 86 -73.42 25.77 -40.71
N ASP A 87 -74.55 25.25 -41.19
CA ASP A 87 -74.59 24.06 -42.05
C ASP A 87 -73.76 24.24 -43.33
N GLU A 88 -73.89 25.38 -44.00
CA GLU A 88 -73.17 25.69 -45.25
C GLU A 88 -71.67 25.92 -45.04
N ASN A 89 -71.25 26.33 -43.83
CA ASN A 89 -69.87 26.67 -43.51
C ASN A 89 -69.28 25.80 -42.39
N ARG A 90 -69.89 24.63 -42.13
CA ARG A 90 -69.58 23.75 -40.99
C ARG A 90 -68.09 23.41 -40.94
N GLU A 91 -67.51 23.06 -42.08
CA GLU A 91 -66.08 22.74 -42.20
C GLU A 91 -65.18 23.91 -41.77
N ALA A 92 -65.51 25.15 -42.16
CA ALA A 92 -64.72 26.32 -41.82
C ALA A 92 -64.84 26.68 -40.34
N VAL A 93 -66.04 26.53 -39.77
CA VAL A 93 -66.34 26.90 -38.38
C VAL A 93 -65.80 25.85 -37.38
N GLU A 94 -65.97 24.56 -37.65
CA GLU A 94 -65.41 23.46 -36.84
C GLU A 94 -63.87 23.50 -36.84
N SER A 95 -63.25 23.92 -37.96
CA SER A 95 -61.79 24.05 -38.05
C SER A 95 -61.21 25.02 -37.01
N VAL A 96 -61.97 26.02 -36.55
CA VAL A 96 -61.54 27.01 -35.55
C VAL A 96 -61.41 26.40 -34.15
N GLY A 97 -62.25 25.41 -33.81
CA GLY A 97 -62.15 24.64 -32.56
C GLY A 97 -60.92 23.74 -32.56
N VAL A 98 -60.73 22.99 -33.66
CA VAL A 98 -59.56 22.10 -33.88
C VAL A 98 -58.24 22.88 -33.80
N VAL A 99 -58.17 24.09 -34.36
CA VAL A 99 -56.97 24.93 -34.29
C VAL A 99 -56.62 25.36 -32.85
N ARG A 100 -57.62 25.57 -31.98
CA ARG A 100 -57.38 25.94 -30.57
C ARG A 100 -56.91 24.75 -29.75
N GLU A 101 -57.52 23.58 -29.92
CA GLU A 101 -57.07 22.34 -29.27
C GLU A 101 -55.65 22.00 -29.70
N LEU A 102 -55.36 22.09 -31.01
CA LEU A 102 -54.01 21.90 -31.54
C LEU A 102 -53.01 22.92 -30.99
N ALA A 103 -53.42 24.17 -30.73
CA ALA A 103 -52.56 25.17 -30.11
C ALA A 103 -52.24 24.85 -28.64
N ALA A 104 -53.22 24.36 -27.87
CA ALA A 104 -53.02 23.93 -26.48
C ALA A 104 -52.13 22.67 -26.41
N ASP A 105 -52.33 21.73 -27.33
CA ASP A 105 -51.45 20.56 -27.47
C ASP A 105 -50.03 20.97 -27.87
N ALA A 106 -49.88 21.94 -28.77
CA ALA A 106 -48.58 22.47 -29.17
C ALA A 106 -47.86 23.17 -28.01
N GLU A 107 -48.59 23.92 -27.17
CA GLU A 107 -48.05 24.54 -25.96
C GLU A 107 -47.57 23.47 -24.96
N THR A 108 -48.41 22.47 -24.69
CA THR A 108 -48.05 21.34 -23.81
C THR A 108 -46.83 20.57 -24.35
N ALA A 109 -46.79 20.32 -25.66
CA ALA A 109 -45.65 19.67 -26.30
C ALA A 109 -44.37 20.52 -26.21
N ALA A 110 -44.49 21.85 -26.32
CA ALA A 110 -43.35 22.77 -26.17
C ALA A 110 -42.81 22.76 -24.73
N GLU A 111 -43.67 22.74 -23.72
CA GLU A 111 -43.28 22.62 -22.32
C GLU A 111 -42.56 21.30 -22.04
N GLN A 112 -43.12 20.17 -22.51
CA GLN A 112 -42.49 18.86 -22.37
C GLN A 112 -41.13 18.79 -23.09
N ALA A 113 -41.02 19.41 -24.26
CA ALA A 113 -39.76 19.48 -25.00
C ALA A 113 -38.71 20.32 -24.25
N ALA A 114 -39.12 21.42 -23.61
CA ALA A 114 -38.24 22.25 -22.78
C ALA A 114 -37.73 21.47 -21.56
N GLU A 115 -38.61 20.76 -20.84
CA GLU A 115 -38.19 19.91 -19.71
C GLU A 115 -37.25 18.78 -20.16
N ALA A 116 -37.55 18.14 -21.30
CA ALA A 116 -36.71 17.10 -21.85
C ALA A 116 -35.31 17.62 -22.19
N ALA A 117 -35.22 18.82 -22.78
CA ALA A 117 -33.95 19.48 -23.07
C ALA A 117 -33.14 19.76 -21.80
N GLU A 118 -33.78 20.25 -20.74
CA GLU A 118 -33.12 20.48 -19.44
C GLU A 118 -32.60 19.17 -18.82
N ARG A 119 -33.39 18.10 -18.85
CA ARG A 119 -32.97 16.78 -18.37
C ARG A 119 -31.76 16.25 -19.16
N VAL A 120 -31.75 16.42 -20.48
CA VAL A 120 -30.64 16.02 -21.34
C VAL A 120 -29.37 16.81 -21.00
N ASP A 121 -29.46 18.12 -20.80
CA ASP A 121 -28.31 18.94 -20.40
C ASP A 121 -27.74 18.51 -19.03
N GLY A 122 -28.63 18.21 -18.07
CA GLY A 122 -28.25 17.64 -16.78
C GLY A 122 -27.55 16.27 -16.92
N MET A 123 -28.03 15.40 -17.80
CA MET A 123 -27.40 14.12 -18.10
C MET A 123 -26.01 14.28 -18.75
N LEU A 124 -25.86 15.22 -19.69
CA LEU A 124 -24.57 15.52 -20.32
C LEU A 124 -23.55 16.01 -19.31
N SER A 125 -23.97 16.87 -18.37
CA SER A 125 -23.11 17.36 -17.30
C SER A 125 -22.64 16.22 -16.38
N ARG A 126 -23.54 15.29 -16.02
CA ARG A 126 -23.21 14.10 -15.23
C ARG A 126 -22.27 13.15 -15.98
N LEU A 127 -22.48 12.96 -17.28
CA LEU A 127 -21.61 12.14 -18.13
C LEU A 127 -20.18 12.68 -18.16
N LYS A 128 -20.00 14.00 -18.36
CA LYS A 128 -18.66 14.62 -18.32
C LYS A 128 -17.97 14.42 -16.97
N SER A 129 -18.72 14.50 -15.87
CA SER A 129 -18.18 14.24 -14.53
C SER A 129 -17.75 12.78 -14.33
N VAL A 130 -18.55 11.83 -14.81
CA VAL A 130 -18.22 10.40 -14.79
C VAL A 130 -17.00 10.11 -15.65
N GLU A 131 -16.90 10.68 -16.84
CA GLU A 131 -15.75 10.53 -17.74
C GLU A 131 -14.47 11.04 -17.09
N GLY A 132 -14.52 12.22 -16.45
CA GLY A 132 -13.38 12.75 -15.69
C GLY A 132 -12.95 11.84 -14.53
N THR A 133 -13.91 11.28 -13.80
CA THR A 133 -13.65 10.35 -12.69
C THR A 133 -13.05 9.05 -13.19
N ALA A 134 -13.58 8.49 -14.28
CA ALA A 134 -13.05 7.27 -14.91
C ALA A 134 -11.62 7.48 -15.45
N GLY A 135 -11.34 8.65 -16.01
CA GLY A 135 -9.99 9.04 -16.44
C GLY A 135 -9.01 9.23 -15.30
N ALA A 136 -9.46 9.71 -14.12
CA ALA A 136 -8.64 9.72 -12.91
C ALA A 136 -8.34 8.30 -12.41
N ALA A 137 -9.38 7.47 -12.28
CA ALA A 137 -9.23 6.09 -11.84
C ALA A 137 -8.30 5.27 -12.75
N SER A 138 -8.37 5.45 -14.07
CA SER A 138 -7.46 4.77 -15.00
C SER A 138 -5.98 5.15 -14.80
N ARG A 139 -5.72 6.43 -14.47
CA ARG A 139 -4.37 6.90 -14.17
C ARG A 139 -3.86 6.32 -12.85
N ASP A 140 -4.72 6.25 -11.84
CA ASP A 140 -4.35 5.66 -10.54
C ASP A 140 -4.10 4.15 -10.66
N VAL A 141 -4.91 3.42 -11.44
CA VAL A 141 -4.67 2.00 -11.76
C VAL A 141 -3.33 1.80 -12.48
N SER A 142 -2.97 2.71 -13.39
CA SER A 142 -1.68 2.64 -14.09
C SER A 142 -0.51 2.82 -13.12
N LYS A 143 -0.58 3.80 -12.23
CA LYS A 143 0.44 4.00 -11.19
C LYS A 143 0.57 2.81 -10.24
N LEU A 144 -0.56 2.28 -9.78
CA LEU A 144 -0.57 1.09 -8.92
C LEU A 144 0.07 -0.13 -9.59
N LYS A 145 -0.07 -0.24 -10.92
CA LYS A 145 0.59 -1.29 -11.68
C LYS A 145 2.10 -1.11 -11.67
N ASP A 146 2.59 0.11 -11.91
CA ASP A 146 4.02 0.43 -11.90
C ASP A 146 4.61 0.20 -10.49
N ASP A 147 3.94 0.68 -9.43
CA ASP A 147 4.33 0.46 -8.03
C ASP A 147 4.38 -1.04 -7.68
N PHE A 148 3.45 -1.84 -8.22
CA PHE A 148 3.42 -3.28 -8.01
C PHE A 148 4.59 -4.00 -8.72
N GLU A 149 4.97 -3.53 -9.91
CA GLU A 149 6.14 -4.06 -10.63
C GLU A 149 7.44 -3.75 -9.87
N GLU A 150 7.61 -2.52 -9.35
CA GLU A 150 8.76 -2.14 -8.51
C GLU A 150 8.82 -2.96 -7.21
N LEU A 151 7.67 -3.15 -6.54
CA LEU A 151 7.61 -3.97 -5.33
C LEU A 151 8.02 -5.42 -5.61
N ARG A 152 7.60 -5.98 -6.76
CA ARG A 152 7.97 -7.33 -7.17
C ARG A 152 9.47 -7.47 -7.38
N GLU A 153 10.11 -6.50 -8.02
CA GLU A 153 11.56 -6.48 -8.20
C GLU A 153 12.29 -6.40 -6.86
N THR A 154 11.81 -5.54 -5.95
CA THR A 154 12.35 -5.43 -4.60
C THR A 154 12.27 -6.76 -3.84
N VAL A 155 11.13 -7.45 -3.92
CA VAL A 155 10.94 -8.77 -3.29
C VAL A 155 11.94 -9.79 -3.84
N HIS A 156 12.13 -9.84 -5.17
CA HIS A 156 13.13 -10.73 -5.76
C HIS A 156 14.57 -10.40 -5.32
N GLY A 157 14.89 -9.11 -5.13
CA GLY A 157 16.16 -8.69 -4.55
C GLY A 157 16.36 -9.24 -3.14
N VAL A 158 15.34 -9.13 -2.28
CA VAL A 158 15.37 -9.65 -0.91
C VAL A 158 15.50 -11.18 -0.90
N GLU A 159 14.80 -11.91 -1.76
CA GLU A 159 14.93 -13.37 -1.88
C GLU A 159 16.37 -13.80 -2.21
N SER A 160 17.03 -13.08 -3.12
CA SER A 160 18.43 -13.30 -3.47
C SER A 160 19.36 -13.05 -2.28
N ASP A 161 19.14 -11.95 -1.55
CA ASP A 161 19.95 -11.62 -0.36
C ASP A 161 19.79 -12.66 0.75
N VAL A 162 18.56 -13.11 1.01
CA VAL A 162 18.28 -14.19 1.98
C VAL A 162 19.04 -15.47 1.59
N SER A 163 18.98 -15.88 0.32
CA SER A 163 19.70 -17.06 -0.18
C SER A 163 21.23 -16.95 0.00
N SER A 164 21.78 -15.74 -0.18
CA SER A 164 23.19 -15.44 0.05
C SER A 164 23.56 -15.54 1.53
N VAL A 165 22.71 -15.02 2.43
CA VAL A 165 22.89 -15.10 3.88
C VAL A 165 22.81 -16.55 4.37
N GLU A 166 21.85 -17.34 3.90
CA GLU A 166 21.75 -18.77 4.24
C GLU A 166 23.01 -19.54 3.85
N SER A 167 23.53 -19.27 2.65
CA SER A 167 24.78 -19.87 2.18
C SER A 167 25.98 -19.50 3.07
N LYS A 168 26.07 -18.24 3.50
CA LYS A 168 27.12 -17.78 4.44
C LYS A 168 26.98 -18.43 5.81
N LEU A 169 25.76 -18.53 6.34
CA LEU A 169 25.49 -19.20 7.62
C LEU A 169 25.90 -20.67 7.59
N LYS A 170 25.60 -21.38 6.49
CA LYS A 170 26.02 -22.77 6.32
C LYS A 170 27.54 -22.92 6.37
N ARG A 171 28.28 -22.03 5.67
CA ARG A 171 29.75 -22.00 5.72
C ARG A 171 30.28 -21.69 7.10
N MET A 172 29.69 -20.71 7.79
CA MET A 172 30.05 -20.40 9.18
C MET A 172 29.81 -21.60 10.11
N GLY A 173 28.69 -22.30 9.95
CA GLY A 173 28.40 -23.52 10.70
C GLY A 173 29.48 -24.58 10.52
N SER A 174 29.93 -24.84 9.29
CA SER A 174 31.04 -25.75 9.02
C SER A 174 32.36 -25.28 9.65
N ASN A 175 32.70 -23.98 9.53
CA ASN A 175 33.92 -23.43 10.12
C ASN A 175 33.92 -23.55 11.65
N VAL A 176 32.79 -23.30 12.30
CA VAL A 176 32.65 -23.45 13.76
C VAL A 176 32.80 -24.92 14.18
N SER A 177 32.25 -25.85 13.41
CA SER A 177 32.43 -27.29 13.66
C SER A 177 33.91 -27.69 13.60
N TYR A 178 34.61 -27.27 12.54
CA TYR A 178 36.03 -27.54 12.36
C TYR A 178 36.87 -26.92 13.48
N ALA A 179 36.60 -25.66 13.83
CA ALA A 179 37.30 -24.97 14.91
C ALA A 179 37.11 -25.67 16.27
N ARG A 180 35.92 -26.22 16.54
CA ARG A 180 35.66 -27.00 17.75
C ARG A 180 36.46 -28.31 17.79
N GLU A 181 36.54 -29.01 16.66
CA GLU A 181 37.32 -30.25 16.54
C GLU A 181 38.81 -29.97 16.76
N THR A 182 39.36 -28.96 16.07
CA THR A 182 40.75 -28.55 16.25
C THR A 182 41.04 -28.12 17.69
N ALA A 183 40.11 -27.39 18.35
CA ALA A 183 40.27 -27.00 19.74
C ALA A 183 40.29 -28.21 20.69
N ALA A 184 39.41 -29.20 20.46
CA ALA A 184 39.39 -30.43 21.25
C ALA A 184 40.67 -31.26 21.09
N GLU A 185 41.19 -31.38 19.87
CA GLU A 185 42.48 -32.04 19.62
C GLU A 185 43.64 -31.31 20.30
N ALA A 186 43.66 -29.97 20.23
CA ALA A 186 44.68 -29.17 20.88
C ALA A 186 44.64 -29.33 22.41
N SER A 187 43.43 -29.35 23.01
CA SER A 187 43.27 -29.63 24.44
C SER A 187 43.82 -31.00 24.83
N LYS A 188 43.48 -32.04 24.09
CA LYS A 188 43.99 -33.40 24.35
C LYS A 188 45.52 -33.47 24.27
N ARG A 189 46.11 -32.84 23.26
CA ARG A 189 47.57 -32.78 23.11
C ARG A 189 48.23 -32.01 24.27
N SER A 190 47.57 -30.98 24.80
CA SER A 190 48.05 -30.25 25.96
C SER A 190 48.09 -31.15 27.19
N GLU A 191 47.03 -31.92 27.44
CA GLU A 191 46.96 -32.89 28.54
C GLU A 191 48.05 -33.97 28.40
N GLU A 192 48.27 -34.49 27.19
CA GLU A 192 49.34 -35.46 26.91
C GLU A 192 50.73 -34.89 27.21
N VAL A 193 51.01 -33.65 26.77
CA VAL A 193 52.30 -32.99 27.04
C VAL A 193 52.48 -32.68 28.54
N GLU A 194 51.42 -32.30 29.25
CA GLU A 194 51.47 -32.08 30.70
C GLU A 194 51.82 -33.37 31.44
N ALA A 195 51.24 -34.50 31.06
CA ALA A 195 51.55 -35.80 31.64
C ALA A 195 53.00 -36.23 31.35
N GLU A 196 53.48 -36.09 30.10
CA GLU A 196 54.88 -36.38 29.74
C GLU A 196 55.86 -35.51 30.53
N MET A 197 55.52 -34.24 30.78
CA MET A 197 56.34 -33.35 31.61
C MET A 197 56.38 -33.76 33.08
N GLU A 198 55.30 -34.33 33.62
CA GLU A 198 55.26 -34.83 34.99
C GLU A 198 56.15 -36.07 35.14
N GLU A 199 56.04 -37.03 34.20
CA GLU A 199 56.90 -38.22 34.15
C GLU A 199 58.38 -37.85 34.04
N LEU A 200 58.74 -36.95 33.12
CA LEU A 200 60.13 -36.47 33.01
C LEU A 200 60.64 -35.78 34.27
N ARG A 201 59.79 -35.08 35.02
CA ARG A 201 60.19 -34.47 36.29
C ARG A 201 60.48 -35.51 37.36
N GLU A 202 59.68 -36.58 37.42
CA GLU A 202 59.91 -37.70 38.32
C GLU A 202 61.23 -38.41 37.98
N GLU A 203 61.45 -38.76 36.71
CA GLU A 203 62.70 -39.39 36.26
C GLU A 203 63.93 -38.53 36.57
N ILE A 204 63.85 -37.20 36.39
CA ILE A 204 64.95 -36.29 36.73
C ILE A 204 65.21 -36.27 38.24
N SER A 205 64.15 -36.35 39.06
CA SER A 205 64.29 -36.39 40.52
C SER A 205 64.98 -37.68 40.97
N GLU A 206 64.54 -38.83 40.47
CA GLU A 206 65.14 -40.14 40.78
C GLU A 206 66.62 -40.18 40.36
N ASN A 207 66.92 -39.79 39.12
CA ASN A 207 68.31 -39.75 38.65
C ASN A 207 69.18 -38.79 39.48
N ARG A 208 68.62 -37.70 39.99
CA ARG A 208 69.34 -36.76 40.84
C ARG A 208 69.64 -37.38 42.21
N GLU A 209 68.70 -38.12 42.79
CA GLU A 209 68.91 -38.86 44.04
C GLU A 209 69.99 -39.93 43.86
N ASP A 210 69.88 -40.76 42.82
CA ASP A 210 70.89 -41.78 42.47
C ASP A 210 72.30 -41.19 42.29
N LEU A 211 72.41 -40.06 41.58
CA LEU A 211 73.68 -39.38 41.39
C LEU A 211 74.24 -38.84 42.71
N THR A 212 73.38 -38.35 43.60
CA THR A 212 73.77 -37.87 44.92
C THR A 212 74.33 -39.01 45.76
N GLU A 213 73.64 -40.14 45.83
CA GLU A 213 74.12 -41.33 46.56
C GLU A 213 75.47 -41.84 46.01
N ARG A 214 75.63 -41.83 44.68
CA ARG A 214 76.89 -42.23 44.04
C ARG A 214 78.04 -41.27 44.37
N ILE A 215 77.76 -39.97 44.47
CA ILE A 215 78.75 -38.97 44.87
C ILE A 215 79.16 -39.22 46.32
N ASP A 216 78.21 -39.34 47.25
CA ASP A 216 78.48 -39.61 48.67
C ASP A 216 79.31 -40.89 48.84
N GLY A 217 78.97 -41.96 48.10
CA GLY A 217 79.72 -43.22 48.12
C GLY A 217 81.09 -43.17 47.43
N LEU A 218 81.33 -42.20 46.54
CA LEU A 218 82.67 -41.93 46.00
C LEU A 218 83.51 -41.10 46.97
N GLU A 219 82.90 -40.12 47.63
CA GLU A 219 83.55 -39.30 48.66
C GLU A 219 84.04 -40.17 49.83
N ALA A 220 83.19 -41.07 50.34
CA ALA A 220 83.58 -42.00 51.41
C ALA A 220 84.76 -42.90 51.00
N ARG A 221 84.72 -43.50 49.81
CA ARG A 221 85.84 -44.32 49.30
C ARG A 221 87.12 -43.51 49.09
N HIS A 222 86.98 -42.24 48.70
CA HIS A 222 88.12 -41.35 48.56
C HIS A 222 88.74 -41.04 49.93
N GLU A 223 87.92 -40.84 50.97
CA GLU A 223 88.37 -40.65 52.35
C GLU A 223 89.08 -41.91 52.88
N ASP A 224 88.48 -43.09 52.73
CA ASP A 224 89.10 -44.38 53.11
C ASP A 224 90.47 -44.57 52.44
N PHE A 225 90.55 -44.30 51.13
CA PHE A 225 91.81 -44.41 50.37
C PHE A 225 92.86 -43.39 50.82
N ALA A 226 92.43 -42.17 51.15
CA ALA A 226 93.32 -41.13 51.65
C ALA A 226 93.88 -41.52 53.03
N GLU A 227 93.04 -42.03 53.93
CA GLU A 227 93.46 -42.55 55.24
C GLU A 227 94.43 -43.73 55.10
N GLU A 228 94.11 -44.71 54.26
CA GLU A 228 94.98 -45.87 53.98
C GLU A 228 96.34 -45.43 53.43
N THR A 229 96.35 -44.48 52.49
CA THR A 229 97.59 -43.96 51.91
C THR A 229 98.44 -43.24 52.95
N VAL A 230 97.82 -42.41 53.81
CA VAL A 230 98.50 -41.72 54.91
C VAL A 230 99.09 -42.72 55.91
N ALA A 231 98.32 -43.73 56.31
CA ALA A 231 98.78 -44.79 57.21
C ALA A 231 99.98 -45.53 56.61
N ARG A 232 99.89 -45.97 55.35
CA ARG A 232 100.99 -46.68 54.68
C ARG A 232 102.25 -45.84 54.56
N VAL A 233 102.11 -44.54 54.24
CA VAL A 233 103.25 -43.61 54.20
C VAL A 233 103.84 -43.39 55.59
N GLY A 234 103.01 -43.38 56.63
CA GLY A 234 103.43 -43.37 58.03
C GLY A 234 104.29 -44.59 58.37
N ASP A 235 103.79 -45.79 58.08
CA ASP A 235 104.49 -47.06 58.32
C ASP A 235 105.82 -47.12 57.54
N GLU A 236 105.83 -46.73 56.26
CA GLU A 236 107.04 -46.66 55.43
C GLU A 236 108.07 -45.68 56.00
N ARG A 237 107.61 -44.57 56.58
CA ARG A 237 108.48 -43.57 57.23
C ARG A 237 109.07 -44.11 58.54
N GLU A 238 108.27 -44.74 59.39
CA GLU A 238 108.78 -45.37 60.62
C GLU A 238 109.82 -46.45 60.31
N PHE A 239 109.56 -47.29 59.28
CA PHE A 239 110.53 -48.28 58.83
C PHE A 239 111.82 -47.63 58.29
N ALA A 240 111.72 -46.52 57.56
CA ALA A 240 112.88 -45.77 57.09
C ALA A 240 113.69 -45.20 58.27
N ASP A 241 113.01 -44.61 59.27
CA ASP A 241 113.65 -44.09 60.48
C ASP A 241 114.35 -45.22 61.29
N GLU A 242 113.78 -46.43 61.34
CA GLU A 242 114.41 -47.60 61.96
C GLU A 242 115.64 -48.08 61.19
N LEU A 243 115.58 -48.10 59.85
CA LEU A 243 116.73 -48.40 59.01
C LEU A 243 117.85 -47.40 59.20
N GLU A 244 117.53 -46.10 59.28
CA GLU A 244 118.50 -45.03 59.51
C GLU A 244 119.22 -45.24 60.85
N GLN A 245 118.49 -45.48 61.95
CA GLN A 245 119.09 -45.81 63.25
C GLN A 245 119.99 -47.05 63.20
N ARG A 246 119.59 -48.10 62.47
CA ARG A 246 120.43 -49.30 62.30
C ARG A 246 121.69 -49.01 61.49
N ILE A 247 121.62 -48.14 60.49
CA ILE A 247 122.79 -47.69 59.73
C ILE A 247 123.73 -46.94 60.66
N GLU A 248 123.25 -45.97 61.43
CA GLU A 248 124.06 -45.22 62.41
C GLU A 248 124.76 -46.17 63.40
N GLN A 249 124.05 -47.16 63.94
CA GLN A 249 124.65 -48.17 64.82
C GLN A 249 125.72 -49.03 64.12
N LEU A 250 125.50 -49.38 62.85
CA LEU A 250 126.48 -50.14 62.07
C LEU A 250 127.71 -49.28 61.75
N GLU A 251 127.52 -48.01 61.42
CA GLU A 251 128.60 -47.04 61.23
C GLU A 251 129.45 -46.91 62.49
N GLU A 252 128.83 -46.75 63.67
CA GLU A 252 129.54 -46.71 64.95
C GLU A 252 130.35 -47.99 65.20
N ARG A 253 129.77 -49.17 64.95
CA ARG A 253 130.47 -50.46 65.08
C ARG A 253 131.62 -50.62 64.09
N VAL A 254 131.47 -50.13 62.86
CA VAL A 254 132.54 -50.13 61.85
C VAL A 254 133.68 -49.24 62.32
N ASP A 255 133.36 -48.04 62.81
CA ASP A 255 134.30 -47.10 63.42
C ASP A 255 135.08 -47.73 64.60
N GLU A 256 134.41 -48.49 65.46
CA GLU A 256 135.04 -49.25 66.55
C GLU A 256 135.95 -50.37 66.06
N MET A 257 135.55 -51.09 65.00
CA MET A 257 136.40 -52.11 64.37
C MET A 257 137.65 -51.49 63.74
N GLU A 258 137.54 -50.31 63.12
CA GLU A 258 138.69 -49.59 62.56
C GLU A 258 139.65 -49.07 63.63
N LYS A 259 139.15 -48.75 64.83
CA LYS A 259 139.95 -48.30 65.99
C LYS A 259 140.54 -49.46 66.81
N SER A 260 140.09 -50.71 66.58
CA SER A 260 140.59 -51.90 67.27
C SER A 260 141.90 -52.41 66.63
N PRO A 261 143.01 -52.57 67.38
CA PRO A 261 144.26 -53.08 66.81
C PRO A 261 144.05 -54.54 66.39
N LEU A 262 144.28 -54.82 65.10
CA LEU A 262 144.24 -56.17 64.55
C LEU A 262 145.03 -57.14 65.44
N PRO A 263 144.45 -58.27 65.89
CA PRO A 263 145.21 -59.33 66.51
C PRO A 263 146.04 -60.04 65.42
N TRP A 264 147.26 -59.53 65.25
CA TRP A 264 148.46 -60.16 64.72
C TRP A 264 148.52 -60.50 63.22
N ARG A 265 149.29 -59.69 62.49
CA ARG A 265 150.63 -60.08 62.04
C ARG A 265 151.59 -58.90 62.08
#